data_AF-A0A7L8AC12-F1
#
_entry.id   AF-A0A7L8AC12-F1
#
_cell.length_a   1.000
_cell.length_b   1.000
_cell.length_c   1.000
_cell.angle_alpha   90.00
_cell.angle_beta   90.00
_cell.angle_gamma   90.00
#
_symmetry.space_group_name_H-M   'P 1'
#
loop_
_entity.id
_entity.type
_entity.pdbx_description
1 polymer ?
#
loop_
_entity_poly.entity_id
_entity_poly.type
_entity_poly.pdbx_seq_one_letter_code
_entity_poly.pdbx_strand_id
1 'polypeptide(L)'
;MRWTLKKPPNKEKVAQLANDLQVDKTIATILCQRNVTTFEEAKKYFRPSLEDIHDPFLMKDMDLAVERIETAISNNENILIFGDYDVDGTTAVSLVSSYLKTIHPNIATYIPDRYAEGYGVSYMGIDFAEDNDFSLIIALDCGIKAIEKVAYAKEKNIDFIICDHHKPGKEIPKAVAVLNAKQEECNYPFDELCGCGVGFKLIQALGVSRNQTIEHFVPYLDLVATAIAADIVPMNGENRTLAYFGLQVINSQPRNGIKAIIHQVKKTELTITDVVFIIAPRINAAGRMKHGNYAVELLTEMDLDSAIEFAAAIEINNADRKDLDKKITNEALIQIIDNEEENKFTSVVFQEDWHKGVIGIVASRLIEKYYRPTLVFTKSGDKLAASARSVKGFDVYNALEACSEFIEQFGGHKYAAGLTLLPENYENFKNKFEEVVEKTIDKELLTPEISIDAEIDLSEITDKFFRIIQQMAPFGPMNMKPNFKSTCVRDNGYGKQVGADKTHLKLNVFQGDNKKTYNAIGFNLGDKIEFVQDEFDIVYALDENEWNGYKTVQLLLKDIK
;
A
#
# COMPACT_ATOMS: atom_id res chain seq x y z
N MET A 1 2.99 -20.01 14.10
CA MET A 1 1.92 -18.98 14.00
C MET A 1 0.58 -19.59 14.38
N ARG A 2 -0.45 -18.78 14.65
CA ARG A 2 -1.83 -19.28 14.80
C ARG A 2 -2.44 -19.48 13.42
N TRP A 3 -3.11 -20.61 13.21
CA TRP A 3 -3.77 -20.93 11.95
C TRP A 3 -5.28 -20.80 12.13
N THR A 4 -5.92 -19.94 11.35
CA THR A 4 -7.36 -19.67 11.45
C THR A 4 -8.03 -19.93 10.11
N LEU A 5 -8.89 -20.94 10.04
CA LEU A 5 -9.72 -21.19 8.86
C LEU A 5 -10.80 -20.10 8.76
N LYS A 6 -10.96 -19.50 7.57
CA LYS A 6 -12.04 -18.54 7.32
C LYS A 6 -13.39 -19.21 7.50
N LYS A 7 -14.36 -18.43 8.00
CA LYS A 7 -15.74 -18.89 8.11
C LYS A 7 -16.26 -19.31 6.72
N PRO A 8 -16.85 -20.51 6.58
CA PRO A 8 -17.37 -20.95 5.30
C PRO A 8 -18.56 -20.09 4.85
N PRO A 9 -18.64 -19.72 3.56
CA PRO A 9 -19.79 -19.03 3.00
C PRO A 9 -21.03 -19.96 2.93
N ASN A 10 -22.17 -19.39 2.49
CA ASN A 10 -23.40 -20.16 2.31
C ASN A 10 -23.20 -21.31 1.31
N LYS A 11 -23.49 -22.55 1.74
CA LYS A 11 -23.25 -23.77 0.96
C LYS A 11 -24.05 -23.83 -0.35
N GLU A 12 -25.28 -23.33 -0.37
CA GLU A 12 -26.13 -23.32 -1.56
C GLU A 12 -25.56 -22.36 -2.61
N LYS A 13 -25.14 -21.17 -2.19
CA LYS A 13 -24.47 -20.20 -3.08
C LYS A 13 -23.19 -20.77 -3.68
N VAL A 14 -22.36 -21.43 -2.88
CA VAL A 14 -21.13 -22.09 -3.37
C VAL A 14 -21.46 -23.17 -4.39
N ALA A 15 -22.43 -24.04 -4.10
CA ALA A 15 -22.80 -25.12 -5.00
C ALA A 15 -23.37 -24.60 -6.33
N GLN A 16 -24.22 -23.57 -6.27
CA GLN A 16 -24.76 -22.91 -7.45
C GLN A 16 -23.65 -22.28 -8.29
N LEU A 17 -22.80 -21.45 -7.69
CA LEU A 17 -21.72 -20.77 -8.40
C LEU A 17 -20.70 -21.76 -9.00
N ALA A 18 -20.38 -22.84 -8.29
CA ALA A 18 -19.51 -23.91 -8.80
C ALA A 18 -20.09 -24.56 -10.07
N ASN A 19 -21.39 -24.83 -10.08
CA ASN A 19 -22.09 -25.38 -11.24
C ASN A 19 -22.13 -24.38 -12.40
N ASP A 20 -22.51 -23.12 -12.13
CA ASP A 20 -22.65 -22.08 -13.14
C ASP A 20 -21.31 -21.77 -13.84
N LEU A 21 -20.20 -21.79 -13.09
CA LEU A 21 -18.86 -21.54 -13.62
C LEU A 21 -18.12 -22.81 -14.09
N GLN A 22 -18.66 -24.00 -13.80
CA GLN A 22 -18.00 -25.30 -14.05
C GLN A 22 -16.60 -25.38 -13.42
N VAL A 23 -16.49 -24.94 -12.17
CA VAL A 23 -15.26 -24.93 -11.36
C VAL A 23 -15.39 -25.77 -10.11
N ASP A 24 -14.27 -26.09 -9.48
CA ASP A 24 -14.25 -26.83 -8.22
C ASP A 24 -14.93 -26.01 -7.09
N LYS A 25 -15.54 -26.71 -6.13
CA LYS A 25 -16.22 -26.08 -4.99
C LYS A 25 -15.28 -25.17 -4.18
N THR A 26 -14.00 -25.51 -4.13
CA THR A 26 -12.95 -24.71 -3.49
C THR A 26 -12.82 -23.33 -4.17
N ILE A 27 -12.80 -23.28 -5.50
CA ILE A 27 -12.75 -22.02 -6.25
C ILE A 27 -14.01 -21.18 -5.98
N ALA A 28 -15.19 -21.79 -6.06
CA ALA A 28 -16.45 -21.10 -5.77
C ALA A 28 -16.53 -20.59 -4.32
N THR A 29 -15.96 -21.34 -3.37
CA THR A 29 -15.85 -20.94 -1.97
C THR A 29 -15.00 -19.68 -1.82
N ILE A 30 -13.83 -19.63 -2.46
CA ILE A 30 -12.94 -18.46 -2.45
C ILE A 30 -13.62 -17.24 -3.08
N LEU A 31 -14.34 -17.43 -4.19
CA LEU A 31 -15.11 -16.34 -4.81
C LEU A 31 -16.20 -15.81 -3.87
N CYS A 32 -16.97 -16.69 -3.24
CA CYS A 32 -17.99 -16.29 -2.26
C CYS A 32 -17.39 -15.57 -1.04
N GLN A 33 -16.21 -15.96 -0.57
CA GLN A 33 -15.47 -15.26 0.49
C GLN A 33 -15.06 -13.84 0.10
N ARG A 34 -15.02 -13.54 -1.21
CA ARG A 34 -14.74 -12.21 -1.78
C ARG A 34 -16.01 -11.47 -2.20
N ASN A 35 -17.18 -11.92 -1.74
CA ASN A 35 -18.50 -11.40 -2.10
C ASN A 35 -18.84 -11.54 -3.60
N VAL A 36 -18.19 -12.46 -4.32
CA VAL A 36 -18.56 -12.85 -5.69
C VAL A 36 -19.45 -14.08 -5.58
N THR A 37 -20.76 -13.89 -5.74
CA THR A 37 -21.78 -14.89 -5.44
C THR A 37 -22.67 -15.28 -6.63
N THR A 38 -22.55 -14.56 -7.75
CA THR A 38 -23.31 -14.82 -8.98
C THR A 38 -22.40 -14.96 -10.19
N PHE A 39 -22.93 -15.52 -11.28
CA PHE A 39 -22.22 -15.64 -12.55
C PHE A 39 -21.78 -14.27 -13.10
N GLU A 40 -22.64 -13.26 -13.08
CA GLU A 40 -22.32 -11.92 -13.60
C GLU A 40 -21.24 -11.22 -12.76
N GLU A 41 -21.30 -11.36 -11.42
CA GLU A 41 -20.22 -10.87 -10.54
C GLU A 41 -18.89 -11.57 -10.86
N ALA A 42 -18.92 -12.89 -11.06
CA ALA A 42 -17.71 -13.65 -11.41
C ALA A 42 -17.16 -13.27 -12.79
N LYS A 43 -18.03 -13.04 -13.76
CA LYS A 43 -17.65 -12.56 -15.10
C LYS A 43 -16.92 -11.22 -15.01
N LYS A 44 -17.47 -10.24 -14.30
CA LYS A 44 -16.83 -8.94 -14.04
C LYS A 44 -15.50 -9.10 -13.30
N TYR A 45 -15.48 -9.97 -12.29
CA TYR A 45 -14.29 -10.23 -11.48
C TYR A 45 -13.12 -10.79 -12.31
N PHE A 46 -13.37 -11.77 -13.19
CA PHE A 46 -12.35 -12.40 -14.03
C PHE A 46 -12.06 -11.64 -15.33
N ARG A 47 -12.94 -10.73 -15.74
CA ARG A 47 -12.82 -9.95 -16.98
C ARG A 47 -13.15 -8.48 -16.71
N PRO A 48 -12.24 -7.74 -16.04
CA PRO A 48 -12.43 -6.31 -15.86
C PRO A 48 -12.58 -5.59 -17.20
N SER A 49 -13.51 -4.64 -17.28
CA SER A 49 -13.72 -3.78 -18.46
C SER A 49 -13.47 -2.31 -18.11
N LEU A 50 -12.96 -1.52 -19.05
CA LEU A 50 -12.87 -0.07 -18.89
C LEU A 50 -14.26 0.58 -18.72
N GLU A 51 -15.31 -0.08 -19.21
CA GLU A 51 -16.71 0.33 -19.01
C GLU A 51 -17.19 0.17 -17.55
N ASP A 52 -16.48 -0.61 -16.73
CA ASP A 52 -16.78 -0.75 -15.29
C ASP A 52 -16.26 0.46 -14.47
N ILE A 53 -15.49 1.36 -15.07
CA ILE A 53 -15.04 2.62 -14.45
C ILE A 53 -16.25 3.54 -14.34
N HIS A 54 -16.51 4.06 -13.14
CA HIS A 54 -17.73 4.82 -12.87
C HIS A 54 -17.71 6.20 -13.55
N ASP A 55 -18.89 6.80 -13.71
CA ASP A 55 -18.99 8.19 -14.16
C ASP A 55 -18.38 9.12 -13.09
N PRO A 56 -17.36 9.95 -13.41
CA PRO A 56 -16.75 10.84 -12.44
C PRO A 56 -17.73 11.88 -11.88
N PHE A 57 -18.78 12.28 -12.62
CA PHE A 57 -19.76 13.26 -12.17
C PHE A 57 -20.72 12.73 -11.09
N LEU A 58 -20.66 11.43 -10.77
CA LEU A 58 -21.33 10.88 -9.58
C LEU A 58 -20.62 11.29 -8.27
N MET A 59 -19.37 11.76 -8.36
CA MET A 59 -18.63 12.28 -7.22
C MET A 59 -19.10 13.69 -6.90
N LYS A 60 -19.47 13.91 -5.64
CA LYS A 60 -19.90 15.23 -5.15
C LYS A 60 -18.86 16.30 -5.47
N ASP A 61 -19.34 17.47 -5.88
CA ASP A 61 -18.59 18.66 -6.28
C ASP A 61 -17.70 18.51 -7.54
N MET A 62 -17.78 17.39 -8.27
CA MET A 62 -16.99 17.19 -9.49
C MET A 62 -17.31 18.24 -10.57
N ASP A 63 -18.58 18.63 -10.69
CA ASP A 63 -19.04 19.71 -11.56
C ASP A 63 -18.42 21.06 -11.19
N LEU A 64 -18.42 21.42 -9.90
CA LEU A 64 -17.81 22.65 -9.39
C LEU A 64 -16.30 22.67 -9.61
N ALA A 65 -15.62 21.53 -9.42
CA ALA A 65 -14.19 21.40 -9.68
C ALA A 65 -13.86 21.64 -11.16
N VAL A 66 -14.62 20.99 -12.06
CA VAL A 66 -14.46 21.17 -13.52
C VAL A 66 -14.71 22.63 -13.91
N GLU A 67 -15.81 23.23 -13.45
CA GLU A 67 -16.15 24.62 -13.76
C GLU A 67 -15.04 25.60 -13.32
N ARG A 68 -14.50 25.41 -12.12
CA ARG A 68 -13.43 26.28 -11.59
C ARG A 68 -12.12 26.15 -12.36
N ILE A 69 -11.75 24.93 -12.76
CA ILE A 69 -10.55 24.68 -13.56
C ILE A 69 -10.72 25.26 -14.97
N GLU A 70 -11.86 25.04 -15.62
CA GLU A 70 -12.16 25.63 -16.93
C GLU A 70 -12.14 27.17 -16.88
N THR A 71 -12.65 27.75 -15.79
CA THR A 71 -12.57 29.20 -15.55
C THR A 71 -11.12 29.66 -15.45
N ALA A 72 -10.28 29.00 -14.65
CA ALA A 72 -8.84 29.31 -14.56
C ALA A 72 -8.15 29.25 -15.92
N ILE A 73 -8.41 28.20 -16.70
CA ILE A 73 -7.83 28.03 -18.04
C ILE A 73 -8.28 29.18 -18.95
N SER A 74 -9.58 29.51 -18.96
CA SER A 74 -10.12 30.58 -19.81
C SER A 74 -9.58 31.97 -19.46
N ASN A 75 -9.29 32.20 -18.18
CA ASN A 75 -8.72 33.45 -17.65
C ASN A 75 -7.19 33.48 -17.70
N ASN A 76 -6.55 32.41 -18.19
CA ASN A 76 -5.10 32.24 -18.19
C ASN A 76 -4.46 32.35 -16.79
N GLU A 77 -5.18 31.91 -15.76
CA GLU A 77 -4.73 31.87 -14.36
C GLU A 77 -3.58 30.86 -14.18
N ASN A 78 -2.69 31.12 -13.22
CA ASN A 78 -1.69 30.14 -12.79
C ASN A 78 -2.33 29.12 -11.85
N ILE A 79 -2.16 27.82 -12.13
CA ILE A 79 -2.69 26.72 -11.32
C ILE A 79 -1.54 25.94 -10.69
N LEU A 80 -1.60 25.75 -9.37
CA LEU A 80 -0.63 24.96 -8.62
C LEU A 80 -1.21 23.58 -8.29
N ILE A 81 -0.56 22.53 -8.76
CA ILE A 81 -0.90 21.15 -8.43
C ILE A 81 -0.12 20.74 -7.19
N PHE A 82 -0.83 20.60 -6.09
CA PHE A 82 -0.26 20.35 -4.77
C PHE A 82 -0.55 18.91 -4.37
N GLY A 83 0.42 18.18 -3.81
CA GLY A 83 0.13 16.86 -3.24
C GLY A 83 1.10 16.46 -2.14
N ASP A 84 0.86 15.31 -1.52
CA ASP A 84 1.74 14.81 -0.46
C ASP A 84 3.05 14.20 -0.99
N TYR A 85 4.02 14.02 -0.10
CA TYR A 85 5.37 13.55 -0.42
C TYR A 85 5.52 12.04 -0.62
N ASP A 86 4.45 11.26 -0.41
CA ASP A 86 4.49 9.81 -0.57
C ASP A 86 4.18 9.38 -2.02
N VAL A 87 4.03 8.08 -2.24
CA VAL A 87 3.84 7.56 -3.60
C VAL A 87 2.47 7.94 -4.16
N ASP A 88 1.43 7.96 -3.33
CA ASP A 88 0.08 8.29 -3.79
C ASP A 88 0.02 9.78 -4.16
N GLY A 89 0.45 10.67 -3.26
CA GLY A 89 0.54 12.11 -3.53
C GLY A 89 1.42 12.47 -4.72
N THR A 90 2.64 11.93 -4.83
CA THR A 90 3.55 12.26 -5.95
C THR A 90 3.06 11.70 -7.28
N THR A 91 2.43 10.51 -7.31
CA THR A 91 1.83 9.98 -8.53
C THR A 91 0.56 10.74 -8.92
N ALA A 92 -0.26 11.18 -7.96
CA ALA A 92 -1.43 12.01 -8.21
C ALA A 92 -1.03 13.35 -8.85
N VAL A 93 -0.03 14.03 -8.28
CA VAL A 93 0.52 15.29 -8.82
C VAL A 93 1.07 15.09 -10.21
N SER A 94 1.83 14.02 -10.43
CA SER A 94 2.35 13.66 -11.75
C SER A 94 1.23 13.43 -12.76
N LEU A 95 0.16 12.74 -12.37
CA LEU A 95 -0.99 12.41 -13.22
C LEU A 95 -1.74 13.67 -13.66
N VAL A 96 -2.17 14.47 -12.69
CA VAL A 96 -3.02 15.65 -12.95
C VAL A 96 -2.21 16.74 -13.67
N SER A 97 -0.97 17.00 -13.25
CA SER A 97 -0.13 18.00 -13.91
C SER A 97 0.23 17.60 -15.35
N SER A 98 0.53 16.32 -15.61
CA SER A 98 0.81 15.84 -16.96
C SER A 98 -0.38 16.02 -17.89
N TYR A 99 -1.60 15.75 -17.41
CA TYR A 99 -2.82 15.98 -18.19
C TYR A 99 -3.07 17.47 -18.43
N LEU A 100 -3.07 18.30 -17.38
CA LEU A 100 -3.38 19.72 -17.50
C LEU A 100 -2.37 20.47 -18.37
N LYS A 101 -1.08 20.10 -18.36
CA LYS A 101 -0.07 20.67 -19.24
C LYS A 101 -0.34 20.46 -20.74
N THR A 102 -1.18 19.48 -21.10
CA THR A 102 -1.60 19.29 -22.50
C THR A 102 -2.64 20.32 -22.98
N ILE A 103 -3.32 20.98 -22.04
CA ILE A 103 -4.42 21.91 -22.34
C ILE A 103 -4.19 23.33 -21.78
N HIS A 104 -3.25 23.52 -20.85
CA HIS A 104 -2.94 24.80 -20.24
C HIS A 104 -1.44 24.92 -19.92
N PRO A 105 -0.74 26.00 -20.34
CA PRO A 105 0.70 26.15 -20.08
C PRO A 105 1.05 26.56 -18.64
N ASN A 106 0.16 27.23 -17.91
CA ASN A 106 0.49 27.83 -16.60
C ASN A 106 0.23 26.86 -15.44
N ILE A 107 0.85 25.69 -15.51
CA ILE A 107 0.75 24.62 -14.50
C ILE A 107 2.10 24.43 -13.81
N ALA A 108 2.11 24.58 -12.49
CA ALA A 108 3.25 24.20 -11.65
C ALA A 108 2.87 23.10 -10.66
N THR A 109 3.87 22.47 -10.07
CA THR A 109 3.70 21.40 -9.07
C THR A 109 4.34 21.78 -7.76
N TYR A 110 3.74 21.38 -6.65
CA TYR A 110 4.28 21.57 -5.31
C TYR A 110 4.10 20.30 -4.48
N ILE A 111 5.19 19.85 -3.86
CA ILE A 111 5.19 18.80 -2.85
C ILE A 111 5.76 19.43 -1.58
N PRO A 112 5.11 19.32 -0.40
CA PRO A 112 5.63 19.89 0.83
C PRO A 112 6.88 19.13 1.30
N ASP A 113 7.80 19.85 1.93
CA ASP A 113 8.93 19.22 2.59
C ASP A 113 8.49 18.45 3.83
N ARG A 114 8.81 17.14 3.87
CA ARG A 114 8.41 16.24 4.95
C ARG A 114 8.87 16.69 6.34
N TYR A 115 9.98 17.42 6.43
CA TYR A 115 10.60 17.80 7.70
C TYR A 115 10.26 19.24 8.10
N ALA A 116 10.32 20.18 7.16
CA ALA A 116 10.05 21.59 7.41
C ALA A 116 8.55 21.90 7.50
N GLU A 117 7.74 21.26 6.64
CA GLU A 117 6.31 21.57 6.51
C GLU A 117 5.43 20.47 7.10
N GLY A 118 5.91 19.24 7.07
CA GLY A 118 5.16 18.07 7.53
C GLY A 118 4.18 17.56 6.47
N TYR A 119 3.15 16.85 6.92
CA TYR A 119 2.22 16.14 6.04
C TYR A 119 1.08 17.05 5.53
N GLY A 120 0.77 16.93 4.24
CA GLY A 120 -0.38 17.59 3.59
C GLY A 120 -0.21 19.10 3.36
N VAL A 121 -1.34 19.80 3.19
CA VAL A 121 -1.37 21.25 2.94
C VAL A 121 -0.60 22.01 4.04
N SER A 122 0.24 22.95 3.64
CA SER A 122 1.12 23.74 4.50
C SER A 122 0.87 25.25 4.30
N TYR A 123 1.20 26.06 5.31
CA TYR A 123 1.18 27.52 5.18
C TYR A 123 2.25 27.99 4.18
N MET A 124 3.45 27.42 4.26
CA MET A 124 4.56 27.72 3.34
C MET A 124 4.20 27.47 1.87
N GLY A 125 3.45 26.41 1.59
CA GLY A 125 2.99 26.11 0.23
C GLY A 125 1.91 27.07 -0.28
N ILE A 126 1.07 27.61 0.61
CA ILE A 126 0.10 28.65 0.27
C ILE A 126 0.81 29.99 0.06
N ASP A 127 1.81 30.31 0.89
CA ASP A 127 2.64 31.52 0.72
C ASP A 127 3.42 31.45 -0.60
N PHE A 128 3.99 30.29 -0.93
CA PHE A 128 4.61 30.06 -2.24
C PHE A 128 3.61 30.30 -3.38
N ALA A 129 2.36 29.86 -3.23
CA ALA A 129 1.33 30.07 -4.23
C ALA A 129 1.03 31.57 -4.42
N GLU A 130 0.89 32.33 -3.33
CA GLU A 130 0.69 33.79 -3.39
C GLU A 130 1.89 34.50 -4.02
N ASP A 131 3.10 34.20 -3.56
CA ASP A 131 4.36 34.81 -4.01
C ASP A 131 4.64 34.61 -5.52
N ASN A 132 3.96 33.64 -6.14
CA ASN A 132 4.11 33.28 -7.54
C ASN A 132 2.80 33.43 -8.35
N ASP A 133 1.86 34.26 -7.87
CA ASP A 133 0.62 34.63 -8.56
C ASP A 133 -0.29 33.43 -8.92
N PHE A 134 -0.28 32.36 -8.12
CA PHE A 134 -1.23 31.26 -8.25
C PHE A 134 -2.57 31.66 -7.62
N SER A 135 -3.65 31.51 -8.39
CA SER A 135 -5.02 31.82 -7.93
C SER A 135 -5.86 30.56 -7.69
N LEU A 136 -5.35 29.39 -8.07
CA LEU A 136 -5.99 28.10 -7.84
C LEU A 136 -4.95 27.06 -7.40
N ILE A 137 -5.22 26.41 -6.27
CA ILE A 137 -4.53 25.20 -5.82
C ILE A 137 -5.45 23.99 -6.01
N ILE A 138 -4.94 22.96 -6.70
CA ILE A 138 -5.57 21.64 -6.75
C ILE A 138 -4.76 20.72 -5.83
N ALA A 139 -5.28 20.47 -4.64
CA ALA A 139 -4.66 19.58 -3.65
C ALA A 139 -5.04 18.13 -3.94
N LEU A 140 -4.05 17.23 -3.94
CA LEU A 140 -4.17 15.82 -4.29
C LEU A 140 -3.62 14.98 -3.13
N ASP A 141 -4.36 13.94 -2.76
CA ASP A 141 -4.02 13.04 -1.66
C ASP A 141 -3.83 13.76 -0.30
N CYS A 142 -4.40 14.96 -0.18
CA CYS A 142 -4.36 15.74 1.04
C CYS A 142 -5.43 16.82 1.03
N GLY A 143 -5.66 17.42 2.20
CA GLY A 143 -6.46 18.63 2.34
C GLY A 143 -7.81 18.43 3.02
N ILE A 144 -8.39 17.23 3.13
CA ILE A 144 -9.75 17.04 3.69
C ILE A 144 -9.90 17.49 5.16
N LYS A 145 -8.78 17.67 5.88
CA LYS A 145 -8.74 18.20 7.25
C LYS A 145 -8.08 19.58 7.37
N ALA A 146 -7.72 20.23 6.25
CA ALA A 146 -6.96 21.47 6.22
C ALA A 146 -7.84 22.73 6.36
N ILE A 147 -8.75 22.75 7.35
CA ILE A 147 -9.78 23.81 7.50
C ILE A 147 -9.15 25.20 7.60
N GLU A 148 -8.22 25.37 8.54
CA GLU A 148 -7.56 26.67 8.78
C GLU A 148 -6.72 27.12 7.59
N LYS A 149 -6.03 26.19 6.93
CA LYS A 149 -5.14 26.50 5.80
C LYS A 149 -5.93 26.90 4.55
N VAL A 150 -7.05 26.24 4.28
CA VAL A 150 -7.94 26.66 3.18
C VAL A 150 -8.59 28.01 3.46
N ALA A 151 -8.93 28.30 4.73
CA ALA A 151 -9.40 29.63 5.11
C ALA A 151 -8.31 30.69 4.90
N TYR A 152 -7.07 30.39 5.28
CA TYR A 152 -5.91 31.26 5.06
C TYR A 152 -5.63 31.52 3.56
N ALA A 153 -5.69 30.49 2.73
CA ALA A 153 -5.55 30.63 1.28
C ALA A 153 -6.62 31.57 0.69
N LYS A 154 -7.86 31.48 1.19
CA LYS A 154 -8.94 32.36 0.78
C LYS A 154 -8.69 33.83 1.13
N GLU A 155 -8.04 34.13 2.26
CA GLU A 155 -7.62 35.49 2.62
C GLU A 155 -6.61 36.07 1.61
N LYS A 156 -5.85 35.20 0.94
CA LYS A 156 -4.90 35.54 -0.13
C LYS A 156 -5.50 35.48 -1.54
N ASN A 157 -6.82 35.31 -1.67
CA ASN A 157 -7.53 35.15 -2.95
C ASN A 157 -7.08 33.91 -3.75
N ILE A 158 -6.72 32.84 -3.05
CA ILE A 158 -6.35 31.56 -3.64
C ILE A 158 -7.48 30.56 -3.41
N ASP A 159 -8.07 30.09 -4.50
CA ASP A 159 -9.09 29.06 -4.45
C ASP A 159 -8.47 27.67 -4.26
N PHE A 160 -9.24 26.76 -3.66
CA PHE A 160 -8.86 25.36 -3.47
C PHE A 160 -9.85 24.42 -4.14
N ILE A 161 -9.33 23.41 -4.81
CA ILE A 161 -10.01 22.16 -5.13
C ILE A 161 -9.28 21.06 -4.38
N ILE A 162 -10.00 20.26 -3.60
CA ILE A 162 -9.41 19.19 -2.79
C ILE A 162 -9.79 17.85 -3.41
N CYS A 163 -8.81 17.04 -3.80
CA CYS A 163 -8.99 15.66 -4.24
C CYS A 163 -8.33 14.75 -3.20
N ASP A 164 -9.14 14.14 -2.35
CA ASP A 164 -8.64 13.40 -1.20
C ASP A 164 -9.49 12.15 -0.96
N HIS A 165 -8.91 11.15 -0.33
CA HIS A 165 -9.52 9.86 -0.02
C HIS A 165 -9.45 9.49 1.47
N HIS A 166 -8.83 10.36 2.28
CA HIS A 166 -8.80 10.22 3.73
C HIS A 166 -10.20 10.42 4.33
N LYS A 167 -10.41 9.87 5.53
CA LYS A 167 -11.70 10.03 6.23
C LYS A 167 -11.95 11.51 6.57
N PRO A 168 -13.10 12.07 6.15
CA PRO A 168 -13.49 13.42 6.54
C PRO A 168 -13.59 13.61 8.06
N GLY A 169 -13.35 14.83 8.51
CA GLY A 169 -13.67 15.25 9.88
C GLY A 169 -15.17 15.53 10.05
N LYS A 170 -15.57 15.97 11.26
CA LYS A 170 -16.94 16.47 11.50
C LYS A 170 -17.24 17.71 10.65
N GLU A 171 -16.21 18.53 10.45
CA GLU A 171 -16.22 19.67 9.55
C GLU A 171 -15.18 19.41 8.47
N ILE A 172 -15.46 19.90 7.26
CA ILE A 172 -14.55 19.86 6.12
C ILE A 172 -14.22 21.29 5.66
N PRO A 173 -13.07 21.51 5.00
CA PRO A 173 -12.68 22.84 4.53
C PRO A 173 -13.68 23.43 3.55
N LYS A 174 -13.84 24.76 3.60
CA LYS A 174 -14.69 25.52 2.68
C LYS A 174 -13.96 25.85 1.38
N ALA A 175 -13.49 24.80 0.69
CA ALA A 175 -12.90 24.87 -0.64
C ALA A 175 -14.00 25.13 -1.71
N VAL A 176 -13.59 25.43 -2.95
CA VAL A 176 -14.53 25.56 -4.08
C VAL A 176 -15.20 24.21 -4.39
N ALA A 177 -14.41 23.13 -4.31
CA ALA A 177 -14.88 21.77 -4.46
C ALA A 177 -14.07 20.82 -3.57
N VAL A 178 -14.76 19.83 -2.99
CA VAL A 178 -14.12 18.75 -2.23
C VAL A 178 -14.51 17.42 -2.86
N LEU A 179 -13.58 16.84 -3.61
CA LEU A 179 -13.70 15.53 -4.27
C LEU A 179 -13.20 14.45 -3.33
N ASN A 180 -14.14 13.85 -2.60
CA ASN A 180 -13.87 12.74 -1.69
C ASN A 180 -15.12 11.87 -1.57
N ALA A 181 -15.02 10.60 -1.97
CA ALA A 181 -16.14 9.66 -1.99
C ALA A 181 -16.60 9.22 -0.59
N LYS A 182 -15.80 9.45 0.46
CA LYS A 182 -16.15 9.14 1.87
C LYS A 182 -16.94 10.26 2.56
N GLN A 183 -17.31 11.32 1.84
CA GLN A 183 -18.24 12.32 2.36
C GLN A 183 -19.64 11.72 2.54
N GLU A 184 -20.31 12.09 3.63
CA GLU A 184 -21.63 11.55 3.99
C GLU A 184 -22.70 11.76 2.90
N GLU A 185 -22.59 12.85 2.11
CA GLU A 185 -23.52 13.19 1.03
C GLU A 185 -23.02 12.80 -0.37
N CYS A 186 -21.91 12.06 -0.49
CA CYS A 186 -21.38 11.65 -1.79
C CYS A 186 -22.02 10.33 -2.25
N ASN A 187 -22.59 10.33 -3.47
CA ASN A 187 -23.24 9.16 -4.05
C ASN A 187 -22.31 8.34 -4.97
N TYR A 188 -21.01 8.61 -4.94
CA TYR A 188 -20.06 7.91 -5.78
C TYR A 188 -20.03 6.41 -5.42
N PRO A 189 -20.14 5.48 -6.39
CA PRO A 189 -20.40 4.07 -6.07
C PRO A 189 -19.25 3.31 -5.37
N PHE A 190 -18.06 3.89 -5.31
CA PHE A 190 -16.87 3.24 -4.77
C PHE A 190 -15.99 4.21 -3.98
N ASP A 191 -15.94 4.05 -2.65
CA ASP A 191 -15.34 5.02 -1.73
C ASP A 191 -13.88 4.73 -1.35
N GLU A 192 -13.28 3.69 -1.93
CA GLU A 192 -11.93 3.24 -1.56
C GLU A 192 -10.85 3.58 -2.61
N LEU A 193 -11.10 4.57 -3.48
CA LEU A 193 -10.05 5.12 -4.36
C LEU A 193 -8.86 5.63 -3.53
N CYS A 194 -7.65 5.52 -4.08
CA CYS A 194 -6.48 6.26 -3.59
C CYS A 194 -6.54 7.74 -4.05
N GLY A 195 -5.71 8.62 -3.49
CA GLY A 195 -5.65 10.04 -3.88
C GLY A 195 -5.38 10.23 -5.38
N CYS A 196 -4.46 9.46 -5.96
CA CYS A 196 -4.20 9.40 -7.40
C CYS A 196 -5.41 8.86 -8.19
N GLY A 197 -6.16 7.93 -7.60
CA GLY A 197 -7.44 7.46 -8.15
C GLY A 197 -8.49 8.58 -8.23
N VAL A 198 -8.61 9.42 -7.20
CA VAL A 198 -9.47 10.61 -7.23
C VAL A 198 -8.98 11.61 -8.28
N GLY A 199 -7.66 11.84 -8.37
CA GLY A 199 -7.05 12.65 -9.42
C GLY A 199 -7.34 12.12 -10.84
N PHE A 200 -7.36 10.79 -11.02
CA PHE A 200 -7.78 10.16 -12.26
C PHE A 200 -9.24 10.47 -12.61
N LYS A 201 -10.15 10.46 -11.63
CA LYS A 201 -11.55 10.86 -11.85
C LYS A 201 -11.67 12.33 -12.26
N LEU A 202 -10.85 13.21 -11.69
CA LEU A 202 -10.82 14.63 -12.05
C LEU A 202 -10.41 14.83 -13.51
N ILE A 203 -9.31 14.21 -13.97
CA ILE A 203 -8.90 14.34 -15.39
C ILE A 203 -9.90 13.68 -16.32
N GLN A 204 -10.56 12.60 -15.88
CA GLN A 204 -11.64 11.97 -16.63
C GLN A 204 -12.81 12.95 -16.82
N ALA A 205 -13.25 13.64 -15.77
CA ALA A 205 -14.33 14.63 -15.86
C ALA A 205 -13.98 15.80 -16.79
N LEU A 206 -12.76 16.32 -16.68
CA LEU A 206 -12.23 17.37 -17.56
C LEU A 206 -12.16 16.94 -19.01
N GLY A 207 -11.83 15.68 -19.30
CA GLY A 207 -11.80 15.23 -20.69
C GLY A 207 -13.16 14.84 -21.24
N VAL A 208 -14.10 14.39 -20.41
CA VAL A 208 -15.50 14.16 -20.82
C VAL A 208 -16.12 15.47 -21.33
N SER A 209 -15.88 16.60 -20.65
CA SER A 209 -16.32 17.93 -21.13
C SER A 209 -15.64 18.35 -22.44
N ARG A 210 -14.59 17.65 -22.86
CA ARG A 210 -13.80 17.87 -24.08
C ARG A 210 -13.96 16.75 -25.12
N ASN A 211 -14.97 15.89 -24.99
CA ASN A 211 -15.23 14.75 -25.89
C ASN A 211 -14.10 13.70 -25.92
N GLN A 212 -13.32 13.58 -24.85
CA GLN A 212 -12.38 12.48 -24.66
C GLN A 212 -13.11 11.27 -24.06
N THR A 213 -12.70 10.10 -24.50
CA THR A 213 -13.16 8.79 -24.02
C THR A 213 -12.16 8.16 -23.06
N ILE A 214 -12.53 7.05 -22.40
CA ILE A 214 -11.69 6.38 -21.39
C ILE A 214 -10.30 5.97 -21.93
N GLU A 215 -10.21 5.66 -23.22
CA GLU A 215 -8.98 5.26 -23.91
C GLU A 215 -7.89 6.33 -23.84
N HIS A 216 -8.26 7.61 -23.79
CA HIS A 216 -7.32 8.73 -23.68
C HIS A 216 -6.62 8.77 -22.31
N PHE A 217 -7.24 8.18 -21.29
CA PHE A 217 -6.70 8.16 -19.93
C PHE A 217 -5.99 6.86 -19.57
N VAL A 218 -6.09 5.82 -20.40
CA VAL A 218 -5.39 4.54 -20.20
C VAL A 218 -3.88 4.74 -19.96
N PRO A 219 -3.14 5.60 -20.68
CA PRO A 219 -1.71 5.81 -20.43
C PRO A 219 -1.37 6.32 -19.02
N TYR A 220 -2.34 6.89 -18.29
CA TYR A 220 -2.14 7.37 -16.92
C TYR A 220 -2.34 6.28 -15.87
N LEU A 221 -2.88 5.11 -16.25
CA LEU A 221 -3.17 4.02 -15.32
C LEU A 221 -1.90 3.37 -14.74
N ASP A 222 -0.72 3.59 -15.32
CA ASP A 222 0.55 3.18 -14.71
C ASP A 222 0.82 3.89 -13.38
N LEU A 223 0.49 5.18 -13.27
CA LEU A 223 0.51 5.93 -12.02
C LEU A 223 -0.57 5.46 -11.06
N VAL A 224 -1.80 5.28 -11.55
CA VAL A 224 -2.93 4.84 -10.71
C VAL A 224 -2.67 3.46 -10.12
N ALA A 225 -2.19 2.50 -10.90
CA ALA A 225 -1.83 1.18 -10.37
C ALA A 225 -0.65 1.24 -9.39
N THR A 226 0.31 2.15 -9.62
CA THR A 226 1.42 2.39 -8.68
C THR A 226 0.92 2.93 -7.35
N ALA A 227 0.00 3.90 -7.38
CA ALA A 227 -0.63 4.46 -6.19
C ALA A 227 -1.46 3.42 -5.43
N ILE A 228 -2.36 2.71 -6.13
CA ILE A 228 -3.19 1.63 -5.55
C ILE A 228 -2.32 0.61 -4.82
N ALA A 229 -1.21 0.22 -5.45
CA ALA A 229 -0.27 -0.73 -4.88
C ALA A 229 0.44 -0.15 -3.64
N ALA A 230 0.95 1.07 -3.74
CA ALA A 230 1.77 1.69 -2.69
C ALA A 230 0.98 2.09 -1.45
N ASP A 231 -0.25 2.56 -1.62
CA ASP A 231 -1.13 2.99 -0.54
C ASP A 231 -1.93 1.81 0.08
N ILE A 232 -1.82 0.62 -0.52
CA ILE A 232 -2.40 -0.63 0.03
C ILE A 232 -3.93 -0.48 0.20
N VAL A 233 -4.58 0.19 -0.76
CA VAL A 233 -6.04 0.28 -0.81
C VAL A 233 -6.68 -1.05 -1.25
N PRO A 234 -7.96 -1.28 -0.94
CA PRO A 234 -8.70 -2.47 -1.37
C PRO A 234 -8.62 -2.74 -2.88
N MET A 235 -8.28 -3.99 -3.24
CA MET A 235 -8.15 -4.53 -4.60
C MET A 235 -9.47 -5.17 -5.08
N ASN A 236 -10.57 -4.43 -4.93
CA ASN A 236 -11.91 -4.79 -5.37
C ASN A 236 -12.56 -3.57 -6.06
N GLY A 237 -13.80 -3.74 -6.54
CA GLY A 237 -14.55 -2.64 -7.18
C GLY A 237 -13.76 -1.96 -8.30
N GLU A 238 -13.81 -0.63 -8.31
CA GLU A 238 -13.15 0.19 -9.35
C GLU A 238 -11.62 0.09 -9.29
N ASN A 239 -11.02 0.02 -8.09
CA ASN A 239 -9.57 -0.16 -7.93
C ASN A 239 -9.06 -1.42 -8.63
N ARG A 240 -9.83 -2.53 -8.61
CA ARG A 240 -9.44 -3.76 -9.31
C ARG A 240 -9.33 -3.53 -10.82
N THR A 241 -10.29 -2.82 -11.41
CA THR A 241 -10.29 -2.49 -12.84
C THR A 241 -9.12 -1.57 -13.18
N LEU A 242 -8.94 -0.48 -12.42
CA LEU A 242 -7.84 0.46 -12.61
C LEU A 242 -6.47 -0.21 -12.49
N ALA A 243 -6.29 -1.06 -11.47
CA ALA A 243 -5.05 -1.80 -11.26
C ALA A 243 -4.80 -2.85 -12.34
N TYR A 244 -5.85 -3.53 -12.83
CA TYR A 244 -5.75 -4.51 -13.91
C TYR A 244 -5.20 -3.88 -15.19
N PHE A 245 -5.83 -2.80 -15.66
CA PHE A 245 -5.38 -2.10 -16.87
C PHE A 245 -4.07 -1.34 -16.63
N GLY A 246 -3.85 -0.76 -15.45
CA GLY A 246 -2.59 -0.10 -15.11
C GLY A 246 -1.39 -1.04 -15.09
N LEU A 247 -1.56 -2.29 -14.63
CA LEU A 247 -0.51 -3.32 -14.77
C LEU A 247 -0.23 -3.66 -16.23
N GLN A 248 -1.25 -3.68 -17.11
CA GLN A 248 -1.02 -3.87 -18.53
C GLN A 248 -0.19 -2.73 -19.12
N VAL A 249 -0.45 -1.48 -18.72
CA VAL A 249 0.36 -0.32 -19.13
C VAL A 249 1.78 -0.46 -18.62
N ILE A 250 1.98 -0.76 -17.34
CA ILE A 250 3.31 -0.97 -16.73
C ILE A 250 4.13 -2.03 -17.48
N ASN A 251 3.49 -3.11 -17.90
CA ASN A 251 4.15 -4.24 -18.57
C ASN A 251 4.36 -4.06 -20.08
N SER A 252 3.66 -3.13 -20.73
CA SER A 252 3.73 -2.94 -22.18
C SER A 252 4.43 -1.64 -22.57
N GLN A 253 3.87 -0.51 -22.15
CA GLN A 253 4.34 0.82 -22.51
C GLN A 253 4.18 1.79 -21.33
N PRO A 254 4.93 1.58 -20.22
CA PRO A 254 4.96 2.55 -19.13
C PRO A 254 5.57 3.86 -19.60
N ARG A 255 5.25 4.95 -18.89
CA ARG A 255 5.98 6.22 -19.02
C ARG A 255 7.48 6.04 -18.74
N ASN A 256 8.28 6.99 -19.24
CA ASN A 256 9.74 6.92 -19.15
C ASN A 256 10.25 6.78 -17.72
N GLY A 257 9.67 7.49 -16.75
CA GLY A 257 10.07 7.37 -15.35
C GLY A 257 9.95 5.95 -14.78
N ILE A 258 8.82 5.29 -15.02
CA ILE A 258 8.61 3.89 -14.61
C ILE A 258 9.51 2.97 -15.43
N LYS A 259 9.63 3.19 -16.74
CA LYS A 259 10.52 2.42 -17.62
C LYS A 259 11.97 2.46 -17.17
N ALA A 260 12.45 3.62 -16.74
CA ALA A 260 13.80 3.82 -16.20
C ALA A 260 14.01 3.06 -14.89
N ILE A 261 13.04 3.10 -13.97
CA ILE A 261 13.08 2.34 -12.71
C ILE A 261 13.18 0.83 -12.97
N ILE A 262 12.39 0.31 -13.92
CA ILE A 262 12.30 -1.14 -14.16
C ILE A 262 13.34 -1.66 -15.17
N HIS A 263 14.16 -0.79 -15.76
CA HIS A 263 15.08 -1.16 -16.85
C HIS A 263 16.04 -2.30 -16.49
N GLN A 264 16.43 -2.43 -15.22
CA GLN A 264 17.34 -3.49 -14.73
C GLN A 264 16.63 -4.73 -14.18
N VAL A 265 15.29 -4.74 -14.17
CA VAL A 265 14.50 -5.84 -13.62
C VAL A 265 14.47 -6.99 -14.64
N LYS A 266 15.03 -8.14 -14.27
CA LYS A 266 15.04 -9.35 -15.10
C LYS A 266 13.76 -10.17 -14.90
N LYS A 267 12.61 -9.55 -15.16
CA LYS A 267 11.30 -10.20 -15.08
C LYS A 267 10.48 -9.87 -16.33
N THR A 268 9.77 -10.86 -16.85
CA THR A 268 8.92 -10.73 -18.04
C THR A 268 7.64 -9.96 -17.75
N GLU A 269 7.05 -10.17 -16.57
CA GLU A 269 5.81 -9.54 -16.16
C GLU A 269 5.88 -9.12 -14.68
N LEU A 270 5.57 -7.86 -14.43
CA LEU A 270 5.43 -7.24 -13.12
C LEU A 270 3.99 -7.37 -12.64
N THR A 271 3.85 -7.79 -11.39
CA THR A 271 2.60 -7.89 -10.63
C THR A 271 2.48 -6.75 -9.63
N ILE A 272 1.33 -6.60 -8.95
CA ILE A 272 1.19 -5.66 -7.83
C ILE A 272 2.30 -5.83 -6.80
N THR A 273 2.69 -7.06 -6.48
CA THR A 273 3.80 -7.33 -5.56
C THR A 273 5.11 -6.69 -6.06
N ASP A 274 5.42 -6.80 -7.35
CA ASP A 274 6.61 -6.17 -7.91
C ASP A 274 6.50 -4.64 -7.89
N VAL A 275 5.32 -4.07 -8.15
CA VAL A 275 5.09 -2.62 -8.02
C VAL A 275 5.36 -2.16 -6.59
N VAL A 276 4.85 -2.86 -5.58
CA VAL A 276 5.05 -2.56 -4.14
C VAL A 276 6.50 -2.67 -3.71
N PHE A 277 7.26 -3.65 -4.21
CA PHE A 277 8.62 -3.93 -3.73
C PHE A 277 9.74 -3.37 -4.63
N ILE A 278 9.42 -2.99 -5.87
CA ILE A 278 10.39 -2.47 -6.84
C ILE A 278 10.12 -1.00 -7.13
N ILE A 279 8.92 -0.64 -7.59
CA ILE A 279 8.64 0.71 -8.10
C ILE A 279 8.38 1.68 -6.94
N ALA A 280 7.38 1.38 -6.09
CA ALA A 280 6.95 2.24 -5.00
C ALA A 280 8.09 2.64 -4.02
N PRO A 281 9.02 1.74 -3.61
CA PRO A 281 10.07 2.11 -2.66
C PRO A 281 11.06 3.13 -3.21
N ARG A 282 11.28 3.14 -4.52
CA ARG A 282 12.16 4.11 -5.20
C ARG A 282 11.51 5.48 -5.23
N ILE A 283 10.25 5.54 -5.66
CA ILE A 283 9.46 6.79 -5.63
C ILE A 283 9.42 7.36 -4.20
N ASN A 284 9.11 6.53 -3.20
CA ASN A 284 9.07 6.98 -1.80
C ASN A 284 10.45 7.41 -1.28
N ALA A 285 11.53 6.77 -1.71
CA ALA A 285 12.89 7.12 -1.28
C ALA A 285 13.26 8.57 -1.63
N ALA A 286 12.74 9.12 -2.74
CA ALA A 286 12.94 10.51 -3.10
C ALA A 286 12.42 11.47 -2.02
N GLY A 287 11.18 11.27 -1.52
CA GLY A 287 10.62 12.06 -0.42
C GLY A 287 11.14 11.69 0.98
N ARG A 288 11.84 10.55 1.14
CA ARG A 288 12.47 10.15 2.43
C ARG A 288 13.83 10.81 2.64
N MET A 289 14.62 10.85 1.57
CA MET A 289 16.04 11.21 1.62
C MET A 289 16.30 12.62 1.08
N LYS A 290 15.44 13.12 0.20
CA LYS A 290 15.51 14.47 -0.36
C LYS A 290 14.10 15.09 -0.35
N HIS A 291 13.67 15.64 -1.49
CA HIS A 291 12.38 16.29 -1.67
C HIS A 291 11.50 15.48 -2.62
N GLY A 292 10.18 15.45 -2.38
CA GLY A 292 9.25 14.66 -3.20
C GLY A 292 9.13 15.13 -4.65
N ASN A 293 9.51 16.37 -4.96
CA ASN A 293 9.56 16.88 -6.34
C ASN A 293 10.43 16.03 -7.28
N TYR A 294 11.50 15.40 -6.78
CA TYR A 294 12.34 14.51 -7.60
C TYR A 294 11.56 13.31 -8.15
N ALA A 295 10.56 12.81 -7.41
CA ALA A 295 9.68 11.77 -7.91
C ALA A 295 8.76 12.29 -9.01
N VAL A 296 8.20 13.50 -8.84
CA VAL A 296 7.33 14.13 -9.84
C VAL A 296 8.09 14.42 -11.13
N GLU A 297 9.32 14.94 -11.04
CA GLU A 297 10.21 15.17 -12.19
C GLU A 297 10.46 13.86 -12.95
N LEU A 298 10.85 12.79 -12.26
CA LEU A 298 11.04 11.48 -12.89
C LEU A 298 9.76 10.97 -13.58
N LEU A 299 8.61 11.07 -12.92
CA LEU A 299 7.34 10.52 -13.40
C LEU A 299 6.68 11.36 -14.49
N THR A 300 7.16 12.59 -14.73
CA THR A 300 6.67 13.50 -15.77
C THR A 300 7.68 13.74 -16.90
N GLU A 301 8.88 13.15 -16.80
CA GLU A 301 9.93 13.27 -17.81
C GLU A 301 9.55 12.59 -19.13
N MET A 302 9.78 13.31 -20.23
CA MET A 302 9.43 12.94 -21.60
C MET A 302 10.62 12.39 -22.38
N ASP A 303 11.85 12.60 -21.90
CA ASP A 303 13.07 12.02 -22.43
C ASP A 303 13.55 10.80 -21.62
N LEU A 304 13.77 9.67 -22.28
CA LEU A 304 14.12 8.43 -21.59
C LEU A 304 15.53 8.47 -20.98
N ASP A 305 16.49 9.09 -21.67
CA ASP A 305 17.87 9.16 -21.18
C ASP A 305 17.93 10.02 -19.91
N SER A 306 17.26 11.18 -19.92
CA SER A 306 17.09 12.03 -18.73
C SER A 306 16.39 11.28 -17.59
N ALA A 307 15.34 10.51 -17.88
CA ALA A 307 14.65 9.70 -16.88
C ALA A 307 15.55 8.61 -16.27
N ILE A 308 16.49 8.04 -17.04
CA ILE A 308 17.48 7.07 -16.55
C ILE A 308 18.43 7.75 -15.56
N GLU A 309 18.88 8.97 -15.82
CA GLU A 309 19.71 9.74 -14.90
C GLU A 309 18.98 10.03 -13.58
N PHE A 310 17.72 10.48 -13.66
CA PHE A 310 16.88 10.71 -12.48
C PHE A 310 16.64 9.42 -11.68
N ALA A 311 16.33 8.31 -12.36
CA ALA A 311 16.14 7.02 -11.71
C ALA A 311 17.42 6.52 -11.02
N ALA A 312 18.61 6.76 -11.61
CA ALA A 312 19.89 6.42 -10.99
C ALA A 312 20.13 7.23 -9.70
N ALA A 313 19.83 8.52 -9.70
CA ALA A 313 19.91 9.36 -8.49
C ALA A 313 18.94 8.87 -7.39
N ILE A 314 17.73 8.46 -7.77
CA ILE A 314 16.76 7.86 -6.84
C ILE A 314 17.22 6.48 -6.33
N GLU A 315 17.90 5.68 -7.15
CA GLU A 315 18.44 4.39 -6.70
C GLU A 315 19.51 4.57 -5.60
N ILE A 316 20.35 5.60 -5.70
CA ILE A 316 21.32 5.94 -4.64
C ILE A 316 20.58 6.22 -3.33
N ASN A 317 19.57 7.11 -3.37
CA ASN A 317 18.75 7.42 -2.19
C ASN A 317 18.06 6.15 -1.62
N ASN A 318 17.57 5.28 -2.50
CA ASN A 318 16.92 4.02 -2.14
C ASN A 318 17.89 3.04 -1.46
N ALA A 319 19.14 2.98 -1.93
CA ALA A 319 20.22 2.18 -1.37
C ALA A 319 20.66 2.72 0.00
N ASP A 320 20.94 4.01 0.11
CA ASP A 320 21.32 4.67 1.37
C ASP A 320 20.25 4.45 2.45
N ARG A 321 18.97 4.60 2.07
CA ARG A 321 17.83 4.32 2.96
C ARG A 321 17.81 2.85 3.41
N LYS A 322 18.13 1.88 2.53
CA LYS A 322 18.14 0.44 2.90
C LYS A 322 19.27 0.13 3.87
N ASP A 323 20.42 0.73 3.67
CA ASP A 323 21.58 0.49 4.53
C ASP A 323 21.35 1.10 5.91
N LEU A 324 20.72 2.28 5.96
CA LEU A 324 20.30 2.91 7.20
C LEU A 324 19.19 2.11 7.91
N ASP A 325 18.18 1.62 7.18
CA ASP A 325 17.14 0.72 7.70
C ASP A 325 17.76 -0.52 8.38
N LYS A 326 18.69 -1.21 7.70
CA LYS A 326 19.38 -2.38 8.25
C LYS A 326 20.19 -2.04 9.49
N LYS A 327 20.97 -0.95 9.44
CA LYS A 327 21.81 -0.51 10.57
C LYS A 327 20.95 -0.22 11.79
N ILE A 328 19.94 0.63 11.64
CA ILE A 328 19.05 1.06 12.73
C ILE A 328 18.24 -0.14 13.26
N THR A 329 17.76 -1.03 12.39
CA THR A 329 17.06 -2.25 12.81
C THR A 329 17.95 -3.13 13.69
N ASN A 330 19.22 -3.34 13.31
CA ASN A 330 20.14 -4.14 14.11
C ASN A 330 20.42 -3.48 15.47
N GLU A 331 20.65 -2.17 15.51
CA GLU A 331 20.86 -1.43 16.76
C GLU A 331 19.63 -1.50 17.68
N ALA A 332 18.44 -1.33 17.13
CA ALA A 332 17.19 -1.46 17.88
C ALA A 332 16.96 -2.87 18.43
N LEU A 333 17.29 -3.91 17.65
CA LEU A 333 17.22 -5.30 18.12
C LEU A 333 18.21 -5.56 19.26
N ILE A 334 19.45 -5.06 19.17
CA ILE A 334 20.46 -5.15 20.22
C ILE A 334 19.99 -4.43 21.48
N GLN A 335 19.43 -3.23 21.36
CA GLN A 335 18.92 -2.47 22.50
C GLN A 335 17.83 -3.23 23.27
N ILE A 336 16.92 -3.94 22.57
CA ILE A 336 15.89 -4.76 23.22
C ILE A 336 16.52 -5.91 24.02
N ILE A 337 17.57 -6.53 23.48
CA ILE A 337 18.29 -7.63 24.13
C ILE A 337 19.07 -7.12 25.35
N ASP A 338 19.87 -6.06 25.18
CA ASP A 338 20.71 -5.49 26.23
C ASP A 338 19.90 -4.94 27.41
N ASN A 339 18.67 -4.47 27.15
CA ASN A 339 17.75 -4.00 28.17
C ASN A 339 16.89 -5.13 28.81
N GLU A 340 17.06 -6.38 28.38
CA GLU A 340 16.25 -7.54 28.82
C GLU A 340 14.74 -7.38 28.54
N GLU A 341 14.38 -6.77 27.41
CA GLU A 341 13.00 -6.41 27.05
C GLU A 341 12.34 -7.38 26.06
N GLU A 342 12.94 -8.54 25.82
CA GLU A 342 12.44 -9.54 24.87
C GLU A 342 11.05 -10.08 25.27
N ASN A 343 10.76 -10.16 26.57
CA ASN A 343 9.50 -10.71 27.09
C ASN A 343 8.39 -9.66 27.36
N LYS A 344 8.63 -8.39 27.00
CA LYS A 344 7.63 -7.32 27.13
C LYS A 344 6.47 -7.44 26.13
N PHE A 345 5.37 -6.75 26.40
CA PHE A 345 4.22 -6.60 25.51
C PHE A 345 4.44 -5.53 24.44
N THR A 346 5.47 -4.68 24.59
CA THR A 346 5.82 -3.63 23.64
C THR A 346 7.30 -3.60 23.31
N SER A 347 7.64 -3.02 22.16
CA SER A 347 9.02 -2.61 21.83
C SER A 347 9.08 -1.09 21.83
N VAL A 348 9.83 -0.48 22.75
CA VAL A 348 10.06 0.96 22.78
C VAL A 348 11.56 1.21 22.83
N VAL A 349 12.08 1.70 21.70
CA VAL A 349 13.51 1.87 21.45
C VAL A 349 13.82 3.32 21.09
N PHE A 350 15.02 3.78 21.45
CA PHE A 350 15.47 5.15 21.24
C PHE A 350 16.97 5.20 20.98
N GLN A 351 17.35 6.03 20.00
CA GLN A 351 18.71 6.50 19.82
C GLN A 351 18.70 7.90 19.19
N GLU A 352 19.64 8.75 19.61
CA GLU A 352 19.70 10.16 19.19
C GLU A 352 19.97 10.36 17.69
N ASP A 353 20.81 9.53 17.07
CA ASP A 353 21.28 9.70 15.70
C ASP A 353 20.48 8.92 14.64
N TRP A 354 19.39 8.25 15.03
CA TRP A 354 18.53 7.53 14.09
C TRP A 354 17.79 8.48 13.16
N HIS A 355 17.79 8.17 11.87
CA HIS A 355 17.20 9.06 10.89
C HIS A 355 15.66 9.04 10.92
N LYS A 356 15.03 10.20 11.12
CA LYS A 356 13.57 10.37 11.24
C LYS A 356 12.79 9.82 10.04
N GLY A 357 13.35 9.85 8.83
CA GLY A 357 12.72 9.24 7.64
C GLY A 357 12.65 7.70 7.64
N VAL A 358 13.38 7.03 8.55
CA VAL A 358 13.59 5.57 8.55
C VAL A 358 12.95 4.87 9.77
N ILE A 359 12.79 5.57 10.91
CA ILE A 359 12.25 4.97 12.16
C ILE A 359 10.92 4.24 11.98
N GLY A 360 10.05 4.68 11.07
CA GLY A 360 8.78 4.00 10.78
C GLY A 360 8.93 2.67 10.06
N ILE A 361 9.97 2.51 9.24
CA ILE A 361 10.31 1.24 8.59
C ILE A 361 10.86 0.26 9.63
N VAL A 362 11.75 0.76 10.49
CA VAL A 362 12.34 -0.01 11.59
C VAL A 362 11.24 -0.51 12.54
N ALA A 363 10.26 0.33 12.88
CA ALA A 363 9.12 -0.09 13.69
C ALA A 363 8.37 -1.29 13.07
N SER A 364 8.18 -1.30 11.75
CA SER A 364 7.61 -2.45 11.04
C SER A 364 8.51 -3.68 11.08
N ARG A 365 9.84 -3.54 10.95
CA ARG A 365 10.81 -4.66 11.08
C ARG A 365 10.80 -5.30 12.46
N LEU A 366 10.72 -4.49 13.50
CA LEU A 366 10.62 -4.96 14.88
C LEU A 366 9.30 -5.71 15.12
N ILE A 367 8.19 -5.26 14.50
CA ILE A 367 6.93 -6.02 14.49
C ILE A 367 7.07 -7.35 13.75
N GLU A 368 7.79 -7.42 12.63
CA GLU A 368 8.03 -8.71 11.95
C GLU A 368 8.77 -9.71 12.85
N LYS A 369 9.66 -9.23 13.73
CA LYS A 369 10.46 -10.06 14.63
C LYS A 369 9.73 -10.46 15.92
N TYR A 370 9.17 -9.50 16.64
CA TYR A 370 8.57 -9.69 17.97
C TYR A 370 7.03 -9.70 17.97
N TYR A 371 6.40 -9.28 16.87
CA TYR A 371 4.95 -9.22 16.68
C TYR A 371 4.19 -8.60 17.86
N ARG A 372 4.57 -7.37 18.20
CA ARG A 372 3.96 -6.60 19.29
C ARG A 372 3.98 -5.09 19.01
N PRO A 373 3.08 -4.27 19.61
CA PRO A 373 3.09 -2.82 19.41
C PRO A 373 4.47 -2.21 19.63
N THR A 374 4.90 -1.38 18.69
CA THR A 374 6.29 -0.92 18.59
C THR A 374 6.39 0.58 18.35
N LEU A 375 7.31 1.23 19.07
CA LEU A 375 7.70 2.62 18.90
C LEU A 375 9.21 2.73 18.75
N VAL A 376 9.62 3.51 17.75
CA VAL A 376 11.02 3.84 17.49
C VAL A 376 11.18 5.35 17.58
N PHE A 377 11.96 5.81 18.56
CA PHE A 377 12.23 7.22 18.83
C PHE A 377 13.58 7.66 18.26
N THR A 378 13.64 8.92 17.87
CA THR A 378 14.89 9.64 17.56
C THR A 378 14.82 11.08 18.07
N LYS A 379 15.95 11.77 18.16
CA LYS A 379 15.98 13.18 18.52
C LYS A 379 15.57 14.05 17.32
N SER A 380 14.78 15.08 17.59
CA SER A 380 14.31 16.07 16.61
C SER A 380 14.29 17.44 17.27
N GLY A 381 15.41 18.16 17.17
CA GLY A 381 15.59 19.44 17.88
C GLY A 381 15.77 19.22 19.38
N ASP A 382 14.91 19.87 20.17
CA ASP A 382 14.82 19.75 21.63
C ASP A 382 13.91 18.61 22.09
N LYS A 383 13.18 17.96 21.18
CA LYS A 383 12.21 16.90 21.47
C LYS A 383 12.68 15.54 20.96
N LEU A 384 12.03 14.48 21.44
CA LEU A 384 12.10 13.15 20.83
C LEU A 384 10.89 12.94 19.93
N ALA A 385 11.12 12.53 18.68
CA ALA A 385 10.08 12.19 17.72
C ALA A 385 10.04 10.67 17.52
N ALA A 386 8.84 10.09 17.49
CA ALA A 386 8.66 8.66 17.28
C ALA A 386 7.70 8.32 16.16
N SER A 387 7.91 7.13 15.60
CA SER A 387 6.93 6.43 14.79
C SER A 387 6.44 5.20 15.53
N ALA A 388 5.12 5.13 15.74
CA ALA A 388 4.43 4.00 16.33
C ALA A 388 3.81 3.11 15.24
N ARG A 389 3.85 1.80 15.47
CA ARG A 389 3.20 0.77 14.64
C ARG A 389 2.55 -0.27 15.54
N SER A 390 1.44 -0.85 15.08
CA SER A 390 0.66 -1.83 15.84
C SER A 390 0.55 -3.18 15.13
N VAL A 391 0.20 -4.21 15.90
CA VAL A 391 -0.22 -5.51 15.37
C VAL A 391 -1.69 -5.46 14.93
N LYS A 392 -2.06 -6.33 13.99
CA LYS A 392 -3.44 -6.43 13.52
C LYS A 392 -4.37 -6.73 14.69
N GLY A 393 -5.43 -5.93 14.83
CA GLY A 393 -6.43 -6.07 15.89
C GLY A 393 -6.23 -5.15 17.08
N PHE A 394 -5.03 -4.58 17.28
CA PHE A 394 -4.75 -3.66 18.38
C PHE A 394 -4.72 -2.20 17.93
N ASP A 395 -5.39 -1.32 18.68
CA ASP A 395 -5.47 0.12 18.40
C ASP A 395 -4.38 0.89 19.15
N VAL A 396 -3.30 1.24 18.45
CA VAL A 396 -2.19 1.98 19.05
C VAL A 396 -2.56 3.44 19.33
N TYR A 397 -3.54 4.00 18.62
CA TYR A 397 -3.96 5.39 18.86
C TYR A 397 -4.57 5.52 20.25
N ASN A 398 -5.48 4.62 20.62
CA ASN A 398 -6.08 4.63 21.95
C ASN A 398 -5.05 4.35 23.06
N ALA A 399 -4.06 3.50 22.77
CA ALA A 399 -2.97 3.24 23.71
C ALA A 399 -2.11 4.50 23.93
N LEU A 400 -1.83 5.27 22.87
CA LEU A 400 -1.13 6.56 22.97
C LEU A 400 -1.95 7.63 23.68
N GLU A 401 -3.25 7.68 23.42
CA GLU A 401 -4.17 8.60 24.12
C GLU A 401 -4.16 8.35 25.63
N ALA A 402 -4.12 7.09 26.06
CA ALA A 402 -3.97 6.74 27.47
C ALA A 402 -2.58 7.08 28.08
N CYS A 403 -1.63 7.54 27.26
CA CYS A 403 -0.31 8.00 27.66
C CYS A 403 -0.11 9.52 27.42
N SER A 404 -1.19 10.27 27.13
CA SER A 404 -1.11 11.67 26.68
C SER A 404 -0.42 12.61 27.66
N GLU A 405 -0.36 12.26 28.95
CA GLU A 405 0.32 13.05 29.99
C GLU A 405 1.84 13.22 29.75
N PHE A 406 2.45 12.36 28.94
CA PHE A 406 3.88 12.42 28.59
C PHE A 406 4.14 12.91 27.16
N ILE A 407 3.09 13.14 26.37
CA ILE A 407 3.16 13.41 24.94
C ILE A 407 2.88 14.89 24.67
N GLU A 408 3.75 15.53 23.91
CA GLU A 408 3.58 16.92 23.47
C GLU A 408 2.54 17.02 22.37
N GLN A 409 2.68 16.17 21.35
CA GLN A 409 1.77 16.09 20.23
C GLN A 409 1.78 14.67 19.68
N PHE A 410 0.61 14.15 19.28
CA PHE A 410 0.53 12.93 18.50
C PHE A 410 -0.61 13.00 17.48
N GLY A 411 -0.50 12.17 16.45
CA GLY A 411 -1.51 12.04 15.41
C GLY A 411 -1.31 10.75 14.62
N GLY A 412 -2.39 10.24 14.03
CA GLY A 412 -2.35 9.01 13.25
C GLY A 412 -3.67 8.27 13.23
N HIS A 413 -3.58 6.96 13.01
CA HIS A 413 -4.69 6.04 12.89
C HIS A 413 -4.45 4.77 13.71
N LYS A 414 -5.43 3.88 13.73
CA LYS A 414 -5.48 2.65 14.52
C LYS A 414 -4.18 1.83 14.55
N TYR A 415 -3.45 1.76 13.43
CA TYR A 415 -2.26 0.89 13.30
C TYR A 415 -0.94 1.65 13.16
N ALA A 416 -0.97 2.97 13.06
CA ALA A 416 0.22 3.80 12.82
C ALA A 416 0.01 5.22 13.34
N ALA A 417 0.99 5.75 14.08
CA ALA A 417 0.94 7.12 14.57
C ALA A 417 2.34 7.72 14.64
N GLY A 418 2.41 9.05 14.65
CA GLY A 418 3.60 9.84 14.98
C GLY A 418 3.35 10.60 16.28
N LEU A 419 4.40 10.76 17.09
CA LEU A 419 4.33 11.53 18.33
C LEU A 419 5.63 12.26 18.63
N THR A 420 5.55 13.28 19.48
CA THR A 420 6.69 13.96 20.08
C THR A 420 6.57 14.00 21.60
N LEU A 421 7.70 13.94 22.31
CA LEU A 421 7.77 14.09 23.76
C LEU A 421 9.07 14.81 24.17
N LEU A 422 9.09 15.37 25.37
CA LEU A 422 10.30 15.93 25.97
C LEU A 422 11.24 14.81 26.46
N PRO A 423 12.57 14.92 26.30
CA PRO A 423 13.50 13.85 26.68
C PRO A 423 13.32 13.30 28.11
N GLU A 424 13.01 14.17 29.08
CA GLU A 424 12.75 13.80 30.46
C GLU A 424 11.53 12.88 30.66
N ASN A 425 10.59 12.87 29.71
CA ASN A 425 9.37 12.06 29.78
C ASN A 425 9.54 10.66 29.17
N TYR A 426 10.66 10.38 28.49
CA TYR A 426 10.84 9.15 27.72
C TYR A 426 10.65 7.88 28.55
N GLU A 427 11.32 7.77 29.70
CA GLU A 427 11.23 6.58 30.55
C GLU A 427 9.83 6.42 31.18
N ASN A 428 9.22 7.53 31.61
CA ASN A 428 7.87 7.50 32.16
C ASN A 428 6.84 7.06 31.10
N PHE A 429 6.96 7.61 29.89
CA PHE A 429 6.15 7.21 28.74
C PHE A 429 6.34 5.73 28.42
N LYS A 430 7.59 5.26 28.33
CA LYS A 430 7.92 3.87 28.00
C LYS A 430 7.28 2.89 28.98
N ASN A 431 7.38 3.17 30.27
CA ASN A 431 6.75 2.34 31.31
C ASN A 431 5.23 2.40 31.27
N LYS A 432 4.66 3.60 31.05
CA LYS A 432 3.21 3.78 30.96
C LYS A 432 2.62 3.06 29.75
N PHE A 433 3.30 3.13 28.60
CA PHE A 433 2.86 2.50 27.36
C PHE A 433 2.86 0.97 27.50
N GLU A 434 3.92 0.40 28.09
CA GLU A 434 3.96 -1.04 28.41
C GLU A 434 2.78 -1.44 29.32
N GLU A 435 2.53 -0.70 30.40
CA GLU A 435 1.41 -0.95 31.32
C GLU A 435 0.05 -0.93 30.60
N VAL A 436 -0.17 0.08 29.75
CA VAL A 436 -1.41 0.23 28.99
C VAL A 436 -1.59 -0.93 28.02
N VAL A 437 -0.56 -1.28 27.25
CA VAL A 437 -0.65 -2.37 26.27
C VAL A 437 -0.84 -3.71 26.98
N GLU A 438 -0.07 -4.03 28.01
CA GLU A 438 -0.21 -5.27 28.78
C GLU A 438 -1.65 -5.48 29.29
N LYS A 439 -2.31 -4.41 29.74
CA LYS A 439 -3.69 -4.47 30.26
C LYS A 439 -4.76 -4.58 29.18
N THR A 440 -4.49 -4.11 27.97
CA THR A 440 -5.51 -3.90 26.94
C THR A 440 -5.37 -4.81 25.73
N ILE A 441 -4.17 -5.37 25.48
CA ILE A 441 -3.95 -6.28 24.36
C ILE A 441 -4.45 -7.68 24.69
N ASP A 442 -5.21 -8.26 23.76
CA ASP A 442 -5.51 -9.68 23.80
C ASP A 442 -4.21 -10.46 23.51
N LYS A 443 -3.83 -11.36 24.40
CA LYS A 443 -2.60 -12.16 24.29
C LYS A 443 -2.55 -12.99 23.00
N GLU A 444 -3.70 -13.34 22.43
CA GLU A 444 -3.74 -14.01 21.12
C GLU A 444 -3.17 -13.14 19.99
N LEU A 445 -3.22 -11.80 20.13
CA LEU A 445 -2.70 -10.85 19.14
C LEU A 445 -1.17 -10.71 19.18
N LEU A 446 -0.49 -11.28 20.19
CA LEU A 446 0.97 -11.36 20.25
C LEU A 446 1.52 -12.51 19.41
N THR A 447 0.65 -13.35 18.85
CA THR A 447 1.04 -14.41 17.91
C THR A 447 0.54 -14.07 16.51
N PRO A 448 1.41 -14.09 15.49
CA PRO A 448 0.98 -13.88 14.11
C PRO A 448 -0.11 -14.87 13.70
N GLU A 449 -1.12 -14.37 13.00
CA GLU A 449 -2.23 -15.15 12.47
C GLU A 449 -2.05 -15.38 10.96
N ILE A 450 -2.17 -16.64 10.54
CA ILE A 450 -2.37 -16.98 9.13
C ILE A 450 -3.83 -17.34 8.93
N SER A 451 -4.51 -16.53 8.12
CA SER A 451 -5.86 -16.83 7.65
C SER A 451 -5.79 -17.81 6.48
N ILE A 452 -6.50 -18.93 6.61
CA ILE A 452 -6.59 -20.00 5.61
C ILE A 452 -7.93 -19.86 4.87
N ASP A 453 -7.88 -19.77 3.55
CA ASP A 453 -9.06 -19.63 2.70
C ASP A 453 -9.79 -20.95 2.50
N ALA A 454 -9.04 -22.05 2.31
CA ALA A 454 -9.59 -23.39 2.17
C ALA A 454 -8.60 -24.48 2.63
N GLU A 455 -9.15 -25.57 3.16
CA GLU A 455 -8.42 -26.83 3.32
C GLU A 455 -8.65 -27.67 2.06
N ILE A 456 -7.57 -28.16 1.45
CA ILE A 456 -7.61 -28.95 0.21
C ILE A 456 -6.61 -30.09 0.25
N ASP A 457 -6.90 -31.15 -0.48
CA ASP A 457 -5.91 -32.18 -0.77
C ASP A 457 -4.98 -31.73 -1.90
N LEU A 458 -3.71 -32.15 -1.87
CA LEU A 458 -2.74 -31.88 -2.93
C LEU A 458 -3.18 -32.46 -4.29
N SER A 459 -4.11 -33.42 -4.29
CA SER A 459 -4.72 -33.98 -5.50
C SER A 459 -5.67 -33.01 -6.22
N GLU A 460 -6.25 -32.03 -5.51
CA GLU A 460 -7.11 -31.00 -6.08
C GLU A 460 -6.34 -29.96 -6.90
N ILE A 461 -5.02 -29.85 -6.68
CA ILE A 461 -4.14 -28.90 -7.38
C ILE A 461 -3.85 -29.40 -8.80
N THR A 462 -4.81 -29.21 -9.69
CA THR A 462 -4.67 -29.44 -11.13
C THR A 462 -4.18 -28.18 -11.85
N ASP A 463 -3.69 -28.33 -13.08
CA ASP A 463 -3.30 -27.18 -13.90
C ASP A 463 -4.50 -26.26 -14.17
N LYS A 464 -5.72 -26.82 -14.29
CA LYS A 464 -6.96 -26.03 -14.40
C LYS A 464 -7.19 -25.21 -13.13
N PHE A 465 -7.08 -25.83 -11.97
CA PHE A 465 -7.22 -25.16 -10.67
C PHE A 465 -6.24 -24.00 -10.55
N PHE A 466 -4.96 -24.26 -10.81
CA PHE A 466 -3.92 -23.24 -10.71
C PHE A 466 -4.12 -22.07 -11.68
N ARG A 467 -4.48 -22.33 -12.94
CA ARG A 467 -4.78 -21.28 -13.93
C ARG A 467 -5.94 -20.38 -13.47
N ILE A 468 -6.99 -20.95 -12.89
CA ILE A 468 -8.12 -20.15 -12.37
C ILE A 468 -7.68 -19.30 -11.18
N ILE A 469 -6.86 -19.84 -10.27
CA ILE A 469 -6.26 -19.05 -9.18
C ILE A 469 -5.44 -17.89 -9.76
N GLN A 470 -4.60 -18.11 -10.78
CA GLN A 470 -3.82 -17.04 -11.40
C GLN A 470 -4.72 -15.93 -12.00
N GLN A 471 -5.85 -16.28 -12.62
CA GLN A 471 -6.82 -15.33 -13.17
C GLN A 471 -7.51 -14.47 -12.10
N MET A 472 -7.38 -14.81 -10.81
CA MET A 472 -7.89 -13.98 -9.70
C MET A 472 -7.04 -12.72 -9.45
N ALA A 473 -5.84 -12.64 -10.03
CA ALA A 473 -5.02 -11.43 -10.02
C ALA A 473 -5.77 -10.24 -10.68
N PRO A 474 -5.40 -8.98 -10.38
CA PRO A 474 -4.36 -8.54 -9.45
C PRO A 474 -4.70 -8.87 -7.99
N PHE A 475 -3.70 -9.30 -7.22
CA PHE A 475 -3.86 -9.59 -5.79
C PHE A 475 -3.45 -8.40 -4.94
N GLY A 476 -4.19 -8.15 -3.86
CA GLY A 476 -3.98 -7.06 -2.91
C GLY A 476 -4.97 -7.14 -1.75
N PRO A 477 -5.05 -6.15 -0.86
CA PRO A 477 -6.05 -6.11 0.22
C PRO A 477 -7.47 -6.38 -0.30
N MET A 478 -8.30 -7.11 0.46
CA MET A 478 -9.63 -7.59 0.01
C MET A 478 -9.64 -8.57 -1.17
N ASN A 479 -8.52 -8.79 -1.86
CA ASN A 479 -8.33 -9.81 -2.89
C ASN A 479 -6.96 -10.47 -2.74
N MET A 480 -6.61 -10.93 -1.54
CA MET A 480 -5.29 -11.52 -1.29
C MET A 480 -5.16 -12.85 -2.02
N LYS A 481 -3.93 -13.21 -2.38
CA LYS A 481 -3.61 -14.55 -2.92
C LYS A 481 -4.06 -15.62 -1.91
N PRO A 482 -4.85 -16.63 -2.31
CA PRO A 482 -5.40 -17.59 -1.34
C PRO A 482 -4.32 -18.41 -0.64
N ASN A 483 -4.49 -18.59 0.67
CA ASN A 483 -3.73 -19.55 1.47
C ASN A 483 -4.55 -20.83 1.62
N PHE A 484 -3.91 -21.95 1.32
CA PHE A 484 -4.45 -23.29 1.45
C PHE A 484 -3.81 -24.01 2.62
N LYS A 485 -4.55 -24.94 3.21
CA LYS A 485 -4.02 -25.91 4.17
C LYS A 485 -4.16 -27.31 3.59
N SER A 486 -3.13 -28.13 3.77
CA SER A 486 -3.20 -29.57 3.54
C SER A 486 -2.64 -30.30 4.74
N THR A 487 -3.31 -31.39 5.14
CA THR A 487 -2.95 -32.16 6.33
C THR A 487 -2.29 -33.49 5.97
N CYS A 488 -1.50 -34.02 6.89
CA CYS A 488 -0.84 -35.33 6.73
C CYS A 488 -0.02 -35.44 5.42
N VAL A 489 0.67 -34.36 5.05
CA VAL A 489 1.61 -34.40 3.91
C VAL A 489 2.92 -35.03 4.37
N ARG A 490 3.69 -35.55 3.42
CA ARG A 490 5.01 -36.11 3.67
C ARG A 490 6.01 -35.51 2.68
N ASP A 491 7.24 -35.32 3.12
CA ASP A 491 8.36 -35.05 2.22
C ASP A 491 8.88 -36.37 1.63
N ASN A 492 9.33 -36.35 0.39
CA ASN A 492 9.85 -37.54 -0.29
C ASN A 492 11.31 -37.91 0.09
N GLY A 493 11.87 -37.29 1.13
CA GLY A 493 13.22 -37.53 1.65
C GLY A 493 14.28 -36.57 1.10
N TYR A 494 13.91 -35.55 0.34
CA TYR A 494 14.82 -34.55 -0.24
C TYR A 494 14.67 -33.15 0.38
N GLY A 495 13.88 -33.03 1.45
CA GLY A 495 13.74 -31.83 2.25
C GLY A 495 15.08 -31.35 2.78
N LYS A 496 15.36 -30.06 2.65
CA LYS A 496 16.63 -29.46 3.10
C LYS A 496 16.52 -27.98 3.40
N GLN A 497 17.40 -27.53 4.29
CA GLN A 497 17.67 -26.12 4.46
C GLN A 497 18.43 -25.58 3.24
N VAL A 498 18.07 -24.38 2.79
CA VAL A 498 18.68 -23.67 1.66
C VAL A 498 18.99 -22.22 2.01
N GLY A 499 19.81 -21.55 1.21
CA GLY A 499 20.41 -20.25 1.53
C GLY A 499 21.81 -20.41 2.13
N ALA A 500 22.65 -19.37 2.00
CA ALA A 500 24.02 -19.39 2.52
C ALA A 500 24.07 -19.58 4.04
N ASP A 501 23.03 -19.09 4.72
CA ASP A 501 22.82 -19.12 6.17
C ASP A 501 21.84 -20.23 6.61
N LYS A 502 21.38 -21.08 5.68
CA LYS A 502 20.40 -22.15 5.94
C LYS A 502 19.05 -21.68 6.51
N THR A 503 18.68 -20.41 6.31
CA THR A 503 17.45 -19.83 6.87
C THR A 503 16.16 -20.27 6.18
N HIS A 504 16.23 -20.84 4.97
CA HIS A 504 15.05 -21.21 4.19
C HIS A 504 14.87 -22.72 4.13
N LEU A 505 13.64 -23.18 3.89
CA LEU A 505 13.29 -24.60 3.84
C LEU A 505 12.76 -24.97 2.46
N LYS A 506 13.40 -25.92 1.78
CA LYS A 506 12.93 -26.48 0.51
C LYS A 506 12.48 -27.91 0.71
N LEU A 507 11.25 -28.23 0.30
CA LEU A 507 10.63 -29.54 0.43
C LEU A 507 10.11 -30.04 -0.93
N ASN A 508 9.81 -31.33 -0.97
CA ASN A 508 9.16 -32.03 -2.06
C ASN A 508 8.01 -32.85 -1.48
N VAL A 509 6.83 -32.24 -1.42
CA VAL A 509 5.71 -32.78 -0.65
C VAL A 509 4.74 -33.60 -1.50
N PHE A 510 4.22 -34.66 -0.93
CA PHE A 510 3.14 -35.49 -1.49
C PHE A 510 2.15 -35.85 -0.37
N GLN A 511 0.98 -36.38 -0.74
CA GLN A 511 -0.10 -36.67 0.20
C GLN A 511 -0.79 -37.99 -0.18
N GLY A 512 -1.06 -38.83 0.83
CA GLY A 512 -1.68 -40.14 0.66
C GLY A 512 -0.88 -41.08 -0.26
N ASP A 513 -1.59 -41.95 -0.99
CA ASP A 513 -0.99 -42.90 -1.92
C ASP A 513 -0.59 -42.26 -3.27
N ASN A 514 -0.98 -41.00 -3.48
CA ASN A 514 -0.65 -40.26 -4.69
C ASN A 514 0.83 -39.84 -4.65
N LYS A 515 1.65 -40.43 -5.53
CA LYS A 515 3.07 -40.10 -5.65
C LYS A 515 3.34 -38.81 -6.41
N LYS A 516 2.31 -38.04 -6.84
CA LYS A 516 2.51 -36.71 -7.41
C LYS A 516 3.11 -35.80 -6.34
N THR A 517 4.33 -35.34 -6.60
CA THR A 517 5.08 -34.47 -5.70
C THR A 517 5.02 -33.03 -6.17
N TYR A 518 4.93 -32.10 -5.23
CA TYR A 518 5.04 -30.67 -5.47
C TYR A 518 6.30 -30.12 -4.83
N ASN A 519 7.02 -29.29 -5.57
CA ASN A 519 8.09 -28.49 -4.99
C ASN A 519 7.46 -27.51 -3.99
N ALA A 520 8.09 -27.33 -2.84
CA ALA A 520 7.68 -26.35 -1.86
C ALA A 520 8.88 -25.55 -1.33
N ILE A 521 8.69 -24.25 -1.11
CA ILE A 521 9.71 -23.35 -0.58
C ILE A 521 9.11 -22.50 0.54
N GLY A 522 9.77 -22.48 1.68
CA GLY A 522 9.44 -21.68 2.85
C GLY A 522 10.59 -20.73 3.18
N PHE A 523 10.37 -19.43 3.03
CA PHE A 523 11.34 -18.42 3.45
C PHE A 523 11.29 -18.27 4.97
N ASN A 524 12.46 -18.21 5.62
CA ASN A 524 12.61 -18.13 7.07
C ASN A 524 11.95 -19.28 7.85
N LEU A 525 11.89 -20.47 7.26
CA LEU A 525 11.36 -21.69 7.88
C LEU A 525 12.43 -22.79 8.03
N GLY A 526 13.72 -22.46 7.85
CA GLY A 526 14.81 -23.44 7.89
C GLY A 526 14.92 -24.18 9.23
N ASP A 527 14.60 -23.52 10.33
CA ASP A 527 14.50 -24.08 11.69
C ASP A 527 13.41 -25.15 11.83
N LYS A 528 12.43 -25.18 10.91
CA LYS A 528 11.33 -26.15 10.92
C LYS A 528 11.64 -27.49 10.28
N ILE A 529 12.87 -27.74 9.84
CA ILE A 529 13.25 -29.00 9.20
C ILE A 529 12.96 -30.24 10.08
N GLU A 530 12.99 -30.08 11.41
CA GLU A 530 12.71 -31.16 12.35
C GLU A 530 11.25 -31.64 12.32
N PHE A 531 10.29 -30.79 11.93
CA PHE A 531 8.88 -31.14 11.79
C PHE A 531 8.59 -32.01 10.54
N VAL A 532 9.58 -32.21 9.66
CA VAL A 532 9.41 -32.82 8.34
C VAL A 532 9.82 -34.31 8.34
N GLN A 533 10.07 -34.90 9.52
CA GLN A 533 10.48 -36.31 9.63
C GLN A 533 9.31 -37.30 9.45
N ASP A 534 8.12 -36.91 9.87
CA ASP A 534 6.89 -37.72 9.80
C ASP A 534 5.84 -37.04 8.90
N GLU A 535 4.56 -37.38 9.09
CA GLU A 535 3.46 -36.59 8.53
C GLU A 535 3.35 -35.24 9.23
N PHE A 536 3.16 -34.19 8.45
CA PHE A 536 3.00 -32.82 8.96
C PHE A 536 1.89 -32.10 8.20
N ASP A 537 1.43 -31.00 8.78
CA ASP A 537 0.49 -30.10 8.13
C ASP A 537 1.25 -28.91 7.52
N ILE A 538 0.73 -28.40 6.40
CA ILE A 538 1.29 -27.21 5.75
C ILE A 538 0.21 -26.17 5.49
N VAL A 539 0.61 -24.89 5.62
CA VAL A 539 -0.14 -23.75 5.07
C VAL A 539 0.70 -23.10 3.98
N TYR A 540 0.11 -22.87 2.81
CA TYR A 540 0.84 -22.43 1.63
C TYR A 540 -0.03 -21.62 0.67
N ALA A 541 0.62 -20.81 -0.16
CA ALA A 541 0.01 -20.24 -1.36
C ALA A 541 0.53 -20.98 -2.61
N LEU A 542 -0.26 -21.08 -3.67
CA LEU A 542 0.19 -21.66 -4.93
C LEU A 542 1.00 -20.64 -5.73
N ASP A 543 2.17 -20.99 -6.23
CA ASP A 543 3.01 -20.11 -7.03
C ASP A 543 3.52 -20.77 -8.30
N GLU A 544 4.03 -19.95 -9.22
CA GLU A 544 4.67 -20.42 -10.45
C GLU A 544 6.19 -20.35 -10.31
N ASN A 545 6.86 -21.48 -10.49
CA ASN A 545 8.31 -21.53 -10.64
C ASN A 545 8.67 -21.69 -12.11
N GLU A 546 9.37 -20.69 -12.66
CA GLU A 546 9.90 -20.72 -14.02
C GLU A 546 11.41 -21.01 -13.98
N TRP A 547 11.81 -22.12 -14.60
CA TRP A 547 13.22 -22.50 -14.70
C TRP A 547 13.53 -22.97 -16.12
N ASN A 548 14.53 -22.35 -16.78
CA ASN A 548 14.89 -22.62 -18.18
C ASN A 548 13.69 -22.61 -19.15
N GLY A 549 12.73 -21.69 -18.94
CA GLY A 549 11.51 -21.56 -19.75
C GLY A 549 10.41 -22.59 -19.45
N TYR A 550 10.61 -23.50 -18.49
CA TYR A 550 9.58 -24.42 -18.02
C TYR A 550 8.88 -23.87 -16.78
N LYS A 551 7.56 -23.71 -16.86
CA LYS A 551 6.71 -23.24 -15.76
C LYS A 551 6.11 -24.44 -15.03
N THR A 552 6.23 -24.43 -13.70
CA THR A 552 5.74 -25.50 -12.83
C THR A 552 5.06 -24.91 -11.60
N VAL A 553 4.04 -25.60 -11.09
CA VAL A 553 3.38 -25.21 -9.83
C VAL A 553 4.31 -25.51 -8.66
N GLN A 554 4.49 -24.53 -7.79
CA GLN A 554 5.23 -24.62 -6.53
C GLN A 554 4.35 -24.20 -5.36
N LEU A 555 4.56 -24.79 -4.18
CA LEU A 555 3.90 -24.37 -2.94
C LEU A 555 4.80 -23.38 -2.21
N LEU A 556 4.34 -22.15 -2.04
CA LEU A 556 5.02 -21.15 -1.21
C LEU A 556 4.53 -21.32 0.23
N LEU A 557 5.33 -22.03 1.05
CA LEU A 557 5.02 -22.35 2.43
C LEU A 557 4.99 -21.07 3.27
N LYS A 558 3.95 -20.95 4.10
CA LYS A 558 3.76 -19.89 5.09
C LYS A 558 4.07 -20.37 6.50
N ASP A 559 3.70 -21.61 6.81
CA ASP A 559 3.99 -22.25 8.10
C ASP A 559 3.86 -23.77 7.98
N ILE A 560 4.46 -24.49 8.94
CA ILE A 560 4.45 -25.96 9.07
C ILE A 560 4.21 -26.32 10.54
N LYS A 561 3.42 -27.37 10.77
CA LYS A 561 3.11 -27.92 12.10
C LYS A 561 3.16 -29.43 12.13
#